data_AF-A0A9D7RH30-F1
#
_entry.id   AF-A0A9D7RH30-F1
#
_cell.length_a   1.000
_cell.length_b   1.000
_cell.length_c   1.000
_cell.angle_alpha   90.00
_cell.angle_beta   90.00
_cell.angle_gamma   90.00
#
_symmetry.space_group_name_H-M   'P 1'
#
loop_
_entity.id
_entity.type
_entity.pdbx_description
1 polymer ?
#
loop_
_entity_poly.entity_id
_entity_poly.type
_entity_poly.pdbx_seq_one_letter_code
_entity_poly.pdbx_strand_id
1 'polypeptide(L)' 'MDNKLQQLTEALATGTWEQLLSLHEEALNDLEGDTEKLYEYIAKYLQA' A
#
# COMPACT_ATOMS: atom_id res chain seq x y z
N MET A 1 15.94 2.11 -0.01
CA MET A 1 14.71 2.61 -0.64
C MET A 1 13.60 1.73 -0.10
N ASP A 2 13.05 2.14 1.04
CA ASP A 2 12.03 1.42 1.81
C ASP A 2 10.75 1.34 1.01
N ASN A 3 10.47 0.20 0.38
CA ASN A 3 9.34 0.06 -0.51
C ASN A 3 8.18 -0.66 0.20
N LYS A 4 7.67 -0.05 1.27
CA LYS A 4 6.43 -0.50 1.93
C LYS A 4 5.27 -0.58 0.95
N LEU A 5 5.24 0.29 -0.07
CA LEU A 5 4.28 0.25 -1.18
C LEU A 5 4.39 -1.03 -2.02
N GLN A 6 5.60 -1.50 -2.30
CA GLN A 6 5.81 -2.79 -2.98
C GLN A 6 5.36 -3.95 -2.10
N GLN A 7 5.66 -3.93 -0.81
CA GLN A 7 5.19 -4.96 0.13
C GLN A 7 3.66 -5.00 0.21
N LEU A 8 3.00 -3.84 0.20
CA LEU A 8 1.53 -3.71 0.18
C LEU A 8 0.93 -4.25 -1.11
N THR A 9 1.60 -4.02 -2.24
CA THR A 9 1.18 -4.55 -3.54
C THR A 9 1.38 -6.07 -3.64
N GLU A 10 2.46 -6.59 -3.08
CA GLU A 10 2.72 -8.04 -2.99
C GLU A 10 1.73 -8.72 -2.05
N ALA A 11 1.35 -8.07 -0.93
CA ALA A 11 0.28 -8.52 -0.04
C ALA A 11 -1.10 -8.49 -0.71
N LEU A 12 -1.40 -7.47 -1.53
CA LEU A 12 -2.59 -7.43 -2.41
C LEU A 12 -2.63 -8.62 -3.36
N ALA A 13 -1.47 -9.05 -3.87
CA ALA A 13 -1.36 -10.11 -4.86
C ALA A 13 -1.31 -11.54 -4.25
N THR A 14 -0.82 -11.71 -3.02
CA THR A 14 -0.49 -13.05 -2.46
C THR A 14 -0.78 -13.24 -0.96
N GLY A 15 -1.10 -12.17 -0.23
CA GLY A 15 -1.17 -12.16 1.23
C GLY A 15 -2.56 -12.45 1.83
N THR A 16 -2.60 -12.68 3.15
CA THR A 16 -3.86 -12.75 3.89
C THR A 16 -4.46 -11.34 4.06
N TRP A 17 -5.79 -11.26 4.21
CA TRP A 17 -6.50 -10.00 4.40
C TRP A 17 -5.99 -9.18 5.61
N GLU A 18 -5.49 -9.84 6.64
CA GLU A 18 -4.94 -9.19 7.84
C GLU A 18 -3.60 -8.49 7.57
N GLN A 19 -2.72 -9.11 6.79
CA GLN A 19 -1.45 -8.50 6.39
C GLN A 19 -1.68 -7.30 5.47
N LEU A 20 -2.67 -7.44 4.57
CA LEU A 20 -3.11 -6.35 3.71
C LEU A 20 -3.57 -5.13 4.50
N LEU A 21 -4.44 -5.36 5.50
CA LEU A 21 -4.97 -4.30 6.35
C LEU A 21 -3.86 -3.60 7.14
N SER A 22 -2.93 -4.39 7.71
CA SER A 22 -1.80 -3.84 8.46
C SER A 22 -0.89 -2.97 7.61
N LEU A 23 -0.59 -3.39 6.37
CA LEU A 23 0.24 -2.61 5.45
C LEU A 23 -0.49 -1.35 4.99
N HIS A 24 -1.80 -1.43 4.75
CA HIS A 24 -2.65 -0.28 4.44
C HIS A 24 -2.61 0.77 5.55
N GLU A 25 -2.79 0.37 6.80
CA GLU A 25 -2.74 1.27 7.95
C GLU A 25 -1.36 1.91 8.11
N GLU A 26 -0.29 1.15 7.94
CA GLU A 26 1.07 1.67 8.02
C GLU A 26 1.36 2.69 6.90
N ALA A 27 1.01 2.35 5.66
CA ALA A 27 1.20 3.25 4.52
C ALA A 27 0.34 4.52 4.63
N LEU A 28 -0.86 4.40 5.19
CA LEU A 28 -1.72 5.54 5.43
C LEU A 28 -1.17 6.45 6.53
N ASN A 29 -0.62 5.88 7.62
CA ASN A 29 0.04 6.63 8.68
C ASN A 29 1.28 7.38 8.17
N ASP A 30 2.10 6.73 7.34
CA ASP A 30 3.27 7.35 6.72
C ASP A 30 2.90 8.53 5.79
N LEU A 31 1.67 8.52 5.28
CA LEU A 31 1.10 9.58 4.45
C LEU A 31 0.25 10.57 5.25
N GLU A 32 0.34 10.57 6.57
CA GLU A 32 -0.43 11.46 7.46
C GLU A 32 -1.96 11.38 7.24
N GLY A 33 -2.46 10.19 6.85
CA GLY A 33 -3.88 9.99 6.56
C GLY A 33 -4.31 10.38 5.14
N ASP A 34 -3.37 10.76 4.26
CA ASP A 34 -3.67 11.11 2.86
C ASP A 34 -4.01 9.87 2.03
N THR A 35 -5.29 9.49 2.08
CA THR A 35 -5.83 8.36 1.32
C THR A 35 -5.76 8.55 -0.19
N GLU A 36 -5.90 9.78 -0.69
CA GLU A 36 -5.88 10.06 -2.14
C GLU A 36 -4.50 9.73 -2.70
N LYS A 37 -3.46 10.25 -2.04
CA LYS A 37 -2.07 9.97 -2.40
C LYS A 37 -1.71 8.49 -2.31
N LEU A 38 -2.22 7.78 -1.30
CA LEU A 38 -2.03 6.32 -1.17
C LEU A 38 -2.58 5.58 -2.40
N TYR A 39 -3.83 5.86 -2.79
CA TYR A 39 -4.45 5.19 -3.92
C TYR A 39 -3.90 5.63 -5.28
N GLU A 40 -3.43 6.88 -5.41
CA GLU A 40 -2.67 7.31 -6.60
C GLU A 40 -1.39 6.48 -6.78
N TYR A 41 -0.65 6.20 -5.70
CA TYR A 41 0.54 5.35 -5.77
C TYR A 41 0.21 3.92 -6.19
N ILE A 42 -0.83 3.34 -5.59
CA ILE A 42 -1.30 1.99 -5.93
C ILE A 42 -1.73 1.92 -7.40
N ALA A 43 -2.52 2.89 -7.86
CA ALA A 43 -3.00 2.96 -9.25
C ALA A 43 -1.85 3.11 -10.25
N LYS A 44 -0.87 3.97 -9.97
CA LYS A 44 0.33 4.13 -10.81
C LYS A 44 1.12 2.84 -10.93
N TYR A 45 1.25 2.09 -9.83
CA TYR A 45 1.99 0.82 -9.82
C TYR A 45 1.25 -0.29 -10.57
N LEU A 46 -0.09 -0.36 -10.48
CA LEU A 46 -0.89 -1.37 -11.19
C LEU A 46 -1.03 -1.11 -12.70
N GLN A 47 -0.79 0.12 -13.16
CA GLN A 47 -0.81 0.49 -14.57
C GLN A 47 0.55 0.33 -15.27
N ALA A 48 1.62 0.05 -14.52
CA ALA A 48 2.99 -0.14 -15.01
C ALA A 48 3.29 -1.63 -15.27
#